data_AF-L1NUY1-F1
#
_entry.id   AF-L1NUY1-F1
#
_cell.length_a   1.000
_cell.length_b   1.000
_cell.length_c   1.000
_cell.angle_alpha   90.00
_cell.angle_beta   90.00
_cell.angle_gamma   90.00
#
_symmetry.space_group_name_H-M   'P 1'
#
loop_
_entity.id
_entity.type
_entity.pdbx_description
1 polymer ?
#
loop_
_entity_poly.entity_id
_entity_poly.type
_entity_poly.pdbx_seq_one_letter_code
_entity_poly.pdbx_strand_id
1 'polypeptide(L)'
;MKIEMILLCLFFSLYTYKKENIHFSDSKEDNLAKKQILDTVISTKKDSLLEQDLLYLKNVAYCLCVGNVNTKILKTHPNKYKIFRDDSAIAYASMANILDYELFLRNKSLNNMIENWNKKLYQAKPPEEESNNDIFLIQMQCLNFYNSDELNSYIDSIRVQYYK
;
A
#
# COMPACT_ATOMS: atom_id res chain seq x y z
N MET A 1 -21.29 -15.39 3.77
CA MET A 1 -21.03 -16.77 3.27
C MET A 1 -21.91 -17.06 2.04
N LYS A 2 -21.72 -16.32 0.93
CA LYS A 2 -22.57 -16.43 -0.28
C LYS A 2 -21.80 -16.30 -1.61
N ILE A 3 -20.46 -16.20 -1.58
CA ILE A 3 -19.65 -16.03 -2.80
C ILE A 3 -19.02 -17.36 -3.25
N GLU A 4 -18.80 -18.32 -2.34
CA GLU A 4 -18.21 -19.62 -2.71
C GLU A 4 -19.16 -20.55 -3.49
N MET A 5 -20.47 -20.30 -3.44
CA MET A 5 -21.46 -21.15 -4.14
C MET A 5 -21.57 -20.84 -5.64
N ILE A 6 -21.17 -19.63 -6.08
CA ILE A 6 -21.26 -19.24 -7.49
C ILE A 6 -20.06 -19.79 -8.29
N LEU A 7 -18.88 -19.90 -7.68
CA LEU A 7 -17.70 -20.45 -8.34
C LEU A 7 -17.83 -21.97 -8.60
N LEU A 8 -18.43 -22.71 -7.66
CA LEU A 8 -18.67 -24.15 -7.84
C LEU A 8 -19.73 -24.46 -8.92
N CYS A 9 -20.74 -23.61 -9.09
CA CYS A 9 -21.73 -23.76 -10.16
C CYS A 9 -21.14 -23.54 -11.57
N LEU A 10 -20.15 -22.65 -11.71
CA LEU A 10 -19.44 -22.45 -12.99
C LEU A 10 -18.50 -23.62 -13.34
N PHE A 11 -17.87 -24.25 -12.34
CA PHE A 11 -17.05 -25.44 -12.58
C PHE A 11 -17.89 -26.70 -12.90
N PHE A 12 -19.05 -26.89 -12.26
CA PHE A 12 -19.92 -28.05 -12.53
C PHE A 12 -20.71 -27.97 -13.84
N SER A 13 -21.04 -26.75 -14.30
CA SER A 13 -21.67 -26.56 -15.61
C SER A 13 -20.71 -26.80 -16.78
N LEU A 14 -19.39 -26.71 -16.55
CA LEU A 14 -18.38 -27.15 -17.52
C LEU A 14 -18.16 -28.67 -17.53
N TYR A 15 -18.40 -29.37 -16.42
CA TYR A 15 -18.10 -30.81 -16.32
C TYR A 15 -19.23 -31.73 -16.84
N THR A 16 -20.44 -31.19 -17.03
CA THR A 16 -21.63 -31.98 -17.42
C THR A 16 -22.25 -31.58 -18.76
N TYR A 17 -21.59 -30.70 -19.53
CA TYR A 17 -21.98 -30.47 -20.92
C TYR A 17 -21.52 -31.65 -21.79
N LYS A 18 -22.42 -32.63 -21.87
CA LYS A 18 -22.67 -33.55 -22.98
C LYS A 18 -21.52 -33.66 -23.99
N LYS A 19 -20.92 -34.86 -24.01
CA LYS A 19 -20.03 -35.39 -25.05
C LYS A 19 -20.76 -35.48 -26.39
N GLU A 20 -21.15 -34.34 -26.96
CA GLU A 20 -21.32 -34.20 -28.40
C GLU A 20 -19.93 -33.94 -28.95
N ASN A 21 -19.53 -34.75 -29.93
CA ASN A 21 -18.28 -34.59 -30.66
C ASN A 21 -18.32 -33.26 -31.44
N ILE A 22 -18.15 -32.15 -30.75
CA ILE A 22 -17.71 -30.91 -31.36
C ILE A 22 -16.22 -31.13 -31.57
N HIS A 23 -15.88 -31.49 -32.81
CA HIS A 23 -14.54 -31.34 -33.31
C HIS A 23 -14.23 -29.84 -33.25
N PHE A 24 -13.80 -29.34 -32.09
CA PHE A 24 -13.18 -28.03 -32.01
C PHE A 24 -11.92 -28.18 -32.85
N SER A 25 -11.99 -27.67 -34.08
CA SER A 25 -10.78 -27.40 -34.84
C SER A 25 -9.94 -26.52 -33.92
N ASP A 26 -8.77 -27.01 -33.49
CA ASP A 26 -7.69 -26.24 -32.89
C ASP A 26 -7.21 -25.19 -33.90
N SER A 27 -8.09 -24.23 -34.21
CA SER A 27 -7.77 -23.17 -35.13
C SER A 27 -6.79 -22.26 -34.41
N LYS A 28 -5.77 -21.84 -35.15
CA LYS A 28 -4.76 -20.91 -34.66
C LYS A 28 -5.38 -19.62 -34.13
N GLU A 29 -6.57 -19.25 -34.61
CA GLU A 29 -7.35 -18.09 -34.17
C GLU A 29 -7.98 -18.27 -32.78
N ASP A 30 -8.57 -19.44 -32.46
CA ASP A 30 -9.15 -19.69 -31.13
C ASP A 30 -8.05 -19.74 -30.04
N ASN A 31 -6.90 -20.32 -30.37
CA ASN A 31 -5.73 -20.32 -29.48
C ASN A 31 -5.09 -18.94 -29.32
N LEU A 32 -5.13 -18.09 -30.35
CA LEU A 32 -4.67 -16.71 -30.26
C LEU A 32 -5.59 -15.84 -29.40
N ALA A 33 -6.91 -16.00 -29.56
CA ALA A 33 -7.91 -15.27 -28.77
C ALA A 33 -7.83 -15.65 -27.27
N LYS A 34 -7.71 -16.95 -26.94
CA LYS A 34 -7.53 -17.41 -25.56
C LYS A 34 -6.26 -16.86 -24.92
N LYS A 35 -5.15 -16.83 -25.68
CA LYS A 35 -3.90 -16.25 -25.21
C LYS A 35 -4.03 -14.74 -24.93
N GLN A 36 -4.65 -13.98 -25.84
CA GLN A 36 -4.87 -12.54 -25.65
C GLN A 36 -5.73 -12.22 -24.42
N ILE A 37 -6.79 -13.01 -24.18
CA ILE A 37 -7.64 -12.87 -22.99
C ILE A 37 -6.83 -13.16 -21.73
N LEU A 38 -6.04 -14.24 -21.71
CA LEU A 38 -5.21 -14.60 -20.56
C LEU A 38 -4.15 -13.52 -20.27
N ASP A 39 -3.46 -13.03 -21.30
CA ASP A 39 -2.47 -11.96 -21.17
C ASP A 39 -3.11 -10.68 -20.59
N THR A 40 -4.33 -10.35 -21.03
CA THR A 40 -5.11 -9.21 -20.50
C THR A 40 -5.45 -9.40 -19.03
N VAL A 41 -5.95 -10.58 -18.63
CA VAL A 41 -6.31 -10.87 -17.23
C VAL A 41 -5.08 -10.81 -16.31
N ILE A 42 -3.94 -11.34 -16.77
CA ILE A 42 -2.67 -11.28 -16.02
C ILE A 42 -2.23 -9.83 -15.84
N SER A 43 -2.28 -9.02 -16.91
CA SER A 43 -1.94 -7.60 -16.85
C SER A 43 -2.81 -6.85 -15.83
N THR A 44 -4.14 -6.98 -15.92
CA THR A 44 -5.06 -6.32 -15.00
C THR A 44 -4.84 -6.73 -13.54
N LYS A 45 -4.51 -8.01 -13.30
CA LYS A 45 -4.18 -8.49 -11.96
C LYS A 45 -2.88 -7.88 -11.45
N LYS A 46 -1.84 -7.82 -12.28
CA LYS A 46 -0.55 -7.18 -11.94
C LYS A 46 -0.77 -5.71 -11.56
N ASP A 47 -1.57 -4.99 -12.34
CA ASP A 47 -1.86 -3.57 -12.11
C ASP A 47 -2.58 -3.36 -10.77
N SER A 48 -3.57 -4.21 -10.46
CA SER A 48 -4.28 -4.16 -9.18
C SER A 48 -3.38 -4.45 -7.98
N LEU A 49 -2.45 -5.40 -8.11
CA LEU A 49 -1.49 -5.71 -7.04
C LEU A 49 -0.47 -4.58 -6.86
N LEU A 50 -0.05 -3.92 -7.94
CA LEU A 50 0.85 -2.79 -7.87
C LEU A 50 0.19 -1.61 -7.14
N GLU A 51 -1.04 -1.23 -7.50
CA GLU A 51 -1.75 -0.14 -6.81
C GLU A 51 -1.98 -0.45 -5.33
N GLN A 52 -2.23 -1.72 -4.98
CA GLN A 52 -2.31 -2.15 -3.58
C GLN A 52 -0.96 -1.96 -2.85
N ASP A 53 0.14 -2.40 -3.45
CA ASP A 53 1.47 -2.24 -2.87
C ASP A 53 1.89 -0.77 -2.74
N LEU A 54 1.54 0.08 -3.72
CA LEU A 54 1.77 1.52 -3.65
C LEU A 54 0.98 2.16 -2.49
N LEU A 55 -0.25 1.70 -2.24
CA LEU A 55 -1.01 2.10 -1.05
C LEU A 55 -0.32 1.65 0.24
N TYR A 56 0.19 0.42 0.30
CA TYR A 56 0.98 -0.04 1.46
C TYR A 56 2.23 0.81 1.65
N LEU A 57 2.92 1.20 0.57
CA LEU A 57 4.11 2.03 0.63
C LEU A 57 3.79 3.41 1.21
N LYS A 58 2.66 3.98 0.80
CA LYS A 58 2.13 5.24 1.34
C LYS A 58 1.78 5.13 2.84
N ASN A 59 1.19 4.00 3.25
CA ASN A 59 0.90 3.73 4.67
C ASN A 59 2.19 3.55 5.50
N VAL A 60 3.19 2.85 4.96
CA VAL A 60 4.51 2.74 5.61
C VAL A 60 5.14 4.11 5.80
N ALA A 61 5.07 4.99 4.79
CA ALA A 61 5.60 6.34 4.89
C ALA A 61 4.95 7.14 6.03
N TYR A 62 3.64 6.98 6.25
CA TYR A 62 2.93 7.56 7.39
C TYR A 62 3.40 6.98 8.73
N CYS A 63 3.47 5.64 8.85
CA CYS A 63 3.93 4.98 10.08
C CYS A 63 5.36 5.41 10.46
N LEU A 64 6.27 5.48 9.47
CA LEU A 64 7.64 5.93 9.68
C LEU A 64 7.70 7.40 10.12
N CYS A 65 6.89 8.27 9.52
CA CYS A 65 6.77 9.66 9.94
C CYS A 65 6.35 9.76 11.41
N VAL A 66 5.30 9.04 11.82
CA VAL A 66 4.80 9.05 13.20
C VAL A 66 5.86 8.49 14.16
N GLY A 67 6.50 7.37 13.79
CA GLY A 67 7.56 6.72 14.58
C GLY A 67 8.76 7.64 14.85
N ASN A 68 9.21 8.39 13.84
CA ASN A 68 10.31 9.34 13.96
C ASN A 68 9.99 10.46 14.96
N VAL A 69 8.80 11.04 14.89
CA VAL A 69 8.42 12.13 15.81
C VAL A 69 8.16 11.59 17.22
N ASN A 70 7.51 10.43 17.35
CA ASN A 70 7.34 9.76 18.64
C ASN A 70 8.70 9.51 19.33
N THR A 71 9.69 9.02 18.58
CA THR A 71 11.06 8.83 19.09
C THR A 71 11.67 10.14 19.59
N LYS A 72 11.47 11.23 18.86
CA LYS A 72 11.93 12.56 19.28
C LYS A 72 11.27 13.02 20.57
N ILE A 73 9.95 12.85 20.69
CA ILE A 73 9.19 13.25 21.89
C ILE A 73 9.56 12.41 23.10
N LEU A 74 9.68 11.09 22.97
CA LEU A 74 10.13 10.24 24.07
C LEU A 74 11.52 10.63 24.57
N LYS A 75 12.40 11.11 23.68
CA LYS A 75 13.71 11.64 24.09
C LYS A 75 13.58 12.98 24.84
N THR A 76 12.67 13.85 24.43
CA THR A 76 12.46 15.17 25.07
C THR A 76 11.63 15.11 26.36
N HIS A 77 10.67 14.18 26.44
CA HIS A 77 9.69 14.03 27.51
C HIS A 77 9.46 12.55 27.87
N PRO A 78 10.47 11.83 28.40
CA PRO A 78 10.45 10.38 28.54
C PRO A 78 9.32 9.81 29.41
N ASN A 79 8.81 10.59 30.37
CA ASN A 79 7.79 10.14 31.32
C ASN A 79 6.42 10.81 31.12
N LYS A 80 6.29 11.71 30.13
CA LYS A 80 5.06 12.49 29.92
C LYS A 80 4.00 11.70 29.14
N TYR A 81 4.45 10.89 28.17
CA TYR A 81 3.57 10.18 27.25
C TYR A 81 3.84 8.68 27.27
N LYS A 82 2.78 7.87 27.32
CA LYS A 82 2.85 6.43 27.12
C LYS A 82 2.67 6.12 25.63
N ILE A 83 3.76 6.18 24.88
CA ILE A 83 3.77 5.83 23.45
C ILE A 83 4.14 4.35 23.31
N PHE A 84 3.26 3.57 22.69
CA PHE A 84 3.52 2.17 22.39
C PHE A 84 4.38 2.03 21.14
N ARG A 85 5.18 0.96 21.10
CA ARG A 85 5.91 0.56 19.89
C ARG A 85 4.89 0.24 18.79
N ASP A 86 5.05 0.88 17.65
CA ASP A 86 4.21 0.68 16.47
C ASP A 86 4.97 -0.13 15.42
N ASP A 87 4.56 -1.39 15.24
CA ASP A 87 5.12 -2.29 14.22
C ASP A 87 4.29 -2.28 12.91
N SER A 88 3.34 -1.34 12.75
CA SER A 88 2.46 -1.27 11.57
C SER A 88 3.23 -1.09 10.26
N ALA A 89 4.36 -0.37 10.28
CA ALA A 89 5.22 -0.24 9.10
C ALA A 89 5.72 -1.60 8.60
N ILE A 90 6.12 -2.48 9.52
CA ILE A 90 6.60 -3.84 9.20
C ILE A 90 5.43 -4.67 8.67
N ALA A 91 4.25 -4.56 9.29
CA ALA A 91 3.06 -5.27 8.86
C ALA A 91 2.67 -4.89 7.42
N TYR A 92 2.57 -3.60 7.08
CA TYR A 92 2.28 -3.16 5.71
C TYR A 92 3.34 -3.63 4.70
N ALA A 93 4.63 -3.49 5.04
CA ALA A 93 5.71 -3.95 4.17
C ALA A 93 5.66 -5.48 3.91
N SER A 94 5.25 -6.27 4.92
CA SER A 94 5.13 -7.72 4.79
C SER A 94 3.95 -8.19 3.94
N MET A 95 2.99 -7.32 3.67
CA MET A 95 1.81 -7.62 2.85
C MET A 95 2.00 -7.30 1.36
N ALA A 96 3.16 -6.76 0.97
CA ALA A 96 3.46 -6.42 -0.42
C ALA A 96 3.59 -7.67 -1.31
N ASN A 97 3.16 -7.54 -2.57
CA ASN A 97 3.11 -8.64 -3.54
C ASN A 97 4.18 -8.53 -4.63
N ILE A 98 4.43 -7.31 -5.11
CA ILE A 98 5.26 -6.94 -6.25
C ILE A 98 6.45 -6.10 -5.80
N LEU A 99 6.23 -5.11 -4.93
CA LEU A 99 7.29 -4.21 -4.50
C LEU A 99 8.20 -4.89 -3.48
N ASP A 100 9.51 -4.68 -3.62
CA ASP A 100 10.49 -5.26 -2.72
C ASP A 100 10.37 -4.69 -1.30
N TYR A 101 10.46 -5.54 -0.28
CA TYR A 101 10.41 -5.14 1.14
C TYR A 101 11.38 -3.99 1.49
N GLU A 102 12.57 -3.99 0.87
CA GLU A 102 13.60 -2.97 1.07
C GLU A 102 13.16 -1.57 0.58
N LEU A 103 12.26 -1.50 -0.41
CA LEU A 103 11.66 -0.26 -0.88
C LEU A 103 10.82 0.41 0.22
N PHE A 104 10.19 -0.37 1.10
CA PHE A 104 9.32 0.13 2.16
C PHE A 104 10.11 0.69 3.34
N LEU A 105 11.12 -0.05 3.82
CA LEU A 105 11.77 0.28 5.10
C LEU A 105 13.19 0.84 4.97
N ARG A 106 13.87 0.59 3.86
CA ARG A 106 15.30 0.97 3.69
C ARG A 106 15.55 1.90 2.52
N ASN A 107 14.50 2.37 1.86
CA ASN A 107 14.66 3.34 0.79
C ASN A 107 15.16 4.68 1.34
N LYS A 108 16.39 5.04 0.97
CA LYS A 108 17.04 6.28 1.42
C LYS A 108 16.28 7.53 1.00
N SER A 109 15.69 7.53 -0.21
CA SER A 109 14.96 8.70 -0.71
C SER A 109 13.71 8.96 0.13
N LEU A 110 12.93 7.92 0.40
CA LEU A 110 11.74 8.00 1.24
C LEU A 110 12.09 8.42 2.67
N ASN A 111 13.11 7.79 3.28
CA ASN A 111 13.53 8.11 4.64
C ASN A 111 14.02 9.56 4.76
N ASN A 112 14.83 10.04 3.82
CA ASN A 112 15.29 11.43 3.81
C ASN A 112 14.13 12.43 3.65
N MET A 113 13.15 12.09 2.81
CA MET A 113 11.94 12.90 2.64
C MET A 113 11.16 13.03 3.94
N ILE A 114 10.92 11.91 4.63
CA ILE A 114 10.24 11.88 5.93
C ILE A 114 11.00 12.69 6.97
N GLU A 115 12.32 12.48 7.09
CA GLU A 115 13.16 13.22 8.03
C GLU A 115 13.12 14.73 7.79
N ASN A 116 13.16 15.15 6.53
CA ASN A 116 13.05 16.56 6.16
C ASN A 116 11.66 17.12 6.48
N TRP A 117 10.60 16.35 6.23
CA TRP A 117 9.25 16.75 6.61
C TRP A 117 9.08 16.92 8.12
N ASN A 118 9.65 16.01 8.92
CA ASN A 118 9.60 16.05 10.38
C ASN A 118 10.34 17.27 11.00
N LYS A 119 11.17 17.98 10.23
CA LYS A 119 11.82 19.23 10.68
C LYS A 119 10.86 20.43 10.65
N LYS A 120 9.73 20.35 9.92
CA LYS A 120 8.75 21.44 9.86
C LYS A 120 8.13 21.68 11.24
N LEU A 121 8.00 22.94 11.62
CA LEU A 121 7.38 23.34 12.89
C LEU A 121 5.86 23.25 12.77
N TYR A 122 5.24 22.52 13.69
CA TYR A 122 3.79 22.48 13.89
C TYR A 122 3.50 23.09 15.25
N GLN A 123 2.65 24.12 15.27
CA GLN A 123 2.25 24.81 16.49
C GLN A 123 0.73 24.79 16.58
N ALA A 124 0.21 24.45 17.76
CA ALA A 124 -1.18 24.72 18.09
C ALA A 124 -1.32 26.22 18.41
N LYS A 125 -2.52 26.80 18.23
CA LYS A 125 -2.90 28.07 18.87
C LYS A 125 -2.70 27.96 20.39
N PRO A 126 -2.51 29.08 21.12
CA PRO A 126 -1.87 29.04 22.44
C PRO A 126 -2.59 28.06 23.39
N PRO A 127 -1.81 27.37 24.25
CA PRO A 127 -2.22 26.13 24.87
C PRO A 127 -3.27 26.40 25.94
N GLU A 128 -4.42 25.72 25.84
CA GLU A 128 -5.14 25.37 27.06
C GLU A 128 -4.22 24.44 27.86
N GLU A 129 -3.99 24.79 29.13
CA GLU A 129 -2.82 24.44 29.94
C GLU A 129 -2.56 22.93 30.21
N GLU A 130 -3.34 22.01 29.65
CA GLU A 130 -3.25 20.57 29.96
C GLU A 130 -3.44 19.61 28.77
N SER A 131 -3.53 20.08 27.52
CA SER A 131 -3.86 19.16 26.43
C SER A 131 -2.65 18.41 25.86
N ASN A 132 -2.87 17.16 25.43
CA ASN A 132 -1.95 16.30 24.66
C ASN A 132 -1.62 16.87 23.26
N ASN A 133 -1.43 18.19 23.13
CA ASN A 133 -1.23 18.91 21.88
C ASN A 133 -0.07 18.34 21.07
N ASP A 134 1.00 17.88 21.71
CA ASP A 134 2.15 17.34 20.99
C ASP A 134 1.77 16.11 20.15
N ILE A 135 1.04 15.15 20.71
CA ILE A 135 0.60 13.94 19.99
C ILE A 135 -0.35 14.31 18.84
N PHE A 136 -1.28 15.22 19.09
CA PHE A 136 -2.20 15.71 18.06
C PHE A 136 -1.44 16.37 16.90
N LEU A 137 -0.47 17.24 17.22
CA LEU A 137 0.35 17.93 16.22
C LEU A 137 1.20 16.95 15.39
N ILE A 138 1.68 15.86 15.98
CA ILE A 138 2.36 14.78 15.24
C ILE A 138 1.42 14.16 14.21
N GLN A 139 0.23 13.76 14.67
CA GLN A 139 -0.75 13.10 13.80
C GLN A 139 -1.11 14.02 12.64
N MET A 140 -1.33 15.30 12.92
CA MET A 140 -1.59 16.30 11.88
C MET A 140 -0.40 16.49 10.93
N GLN A 141 0.83 16.55 11.45
CA GLN A 141 2.04 16.69 10.63
C GLN A 141 2.22 15.52 9.67
N CYS A 142 2.06 14.29 10.16
CA CYS A 142 2.22 13.10 9.36
C CYS A 142 1.01 12.83 8.45
N LEU A 143 -0.20 13.24 8.84
CA LEU A 143 -1.36 13.22 7.95
C LEU A 143 -1.20 14.22 6.80
N ASN A 144 -0.64 15.40 7.07
CA ASN A 144 -0.30 16.37 6.02
C ASN A 144 0.81 15.84 5.10
N PHE A 145 1.79 15.10 5.65
CA PHE A 145 2.80 14.41 4.82
C PHE A 145 2.16 13.34 3.92
N TYR A 146 1.29 12.51 4.49
CA TYR A 146 0.57 11.45 3.76
C TYR A 146 -0.20 12.01 2.57
N ASN A 147 -0.75 13.21 2.69
CA ASN A 147 -1.50 13.88 1.62
C ASN A 147 -0.64 14.86 0.79
N SER A 148 0.67 14.93 1.01
CA SER A 148 1.53 15.90 0.33
C SER A 148 1.80 15.53 -1.13
N ASP A 149 1.96 16.56 -1.97
CA ASP A 149 2.38 16.41 -3.36
C ASP A 149 3.75 15.75 -3.46
N GLU A 150 4.63 15.98 -2.49
CA GLU A 150 5.97 15.39 -2.42
C GLU A 150 5.89 13.86 -2.30
N LEU A 151 5.09 13.33 -1.37
CA LEU A 151 4.90 11.89 -1.23
C LEU A 151 4.14 11.31 -2.43
N ASN A 152 3.09 11.98 -2.91
CA ASN A 152 2.35 11.51 -4.09
C ASN A 152 3.26 11.41 -5.32
N SER A 153 4.12 12.41 -5.56
CA SER A 153 5.08 12.39 -6.66
C SER A 153 6.09 11.24 -6.54
N TYR A 154 6.54 10.93 -5.30
CA TYR A 154 7.38 9.77 -5.06
C TYR A 154 6.66 8.46 -5.41
N ILE A 155 5.42 8.27 -4.94
CA ILE A 155 4.59 7.11 -5.25
C ILE A 155 4.37 6.98 -6.77
N ASP A 156 4.05 8.08 -7.45
CA ASP A 156 3.87 8.12 -8.91
C ASP A 156 5.15 7.75 -9.66
N SER A 157 6.33 8.12 -9.13
CA SER A 157 7.61 7.74 -9.74
C SER A 157 7.86 6.23 -9.67
N ILE A 158 7.47 5.57 -8.56
CA ILE A 158 7.54 4.11 -8.43
C ILE A 158 6.53 3.46 -9.35
N ARG A 159 5.30 4.00 -9.40
CA ARG A 159 4.26 3.54 -10.32
C ARG A 159 4.77 3.44 -11.76
N VAL A 160 5.37 4.51 -12.28
CA VAL A 160 5.93 4.56 -13.64
C VAL A 160 7.07 3.55 -13.86
N GLN A 161 7.86 3.24 -12.84
CA GLN A 161 8.95 2.25 -12.96
C GLN A 161 8.41 0.82 -13.15
N TYR A 162 7.28 0.48 -12.54
CA TYR A 162 6.73 -0.89 -12.53
C TYR A 162 5.64 -1.15 -13.60
N TYR A 163 5.11 -0.10 -14.23
CA TYR A 163 4.22 -0.18 -15.40
C TYR A 163 4.95 -0.38 -16.75
N LYS A 164 6.28 -0.54 -16.73
CA LYS A 164 7.05 -0.98 -17.91
C LYS A 164 7.03 -2.50 -18.05
#